data_AF-A0A9R0IRT1-F1
#
_entry.id   AF-A0A9R0IRT1-F1
#
_cell.length_a   1.000
_cell.length_b   1.000
_cell.length_c   1.000
_cell.angle_alpha   90.00
_cell.angle_beta   90.00
_cell.angle_gamma   90.00
#
_symmetry.space_group_name_H-M   'P 1'
#
loop_
_entity.id
_entity.type
_entity.pdbx_description
1 polymer ?
#
loop_
_entity_poly.entity_id
_entity_poly.type
_entity_poly.pdbx_seq_one_letter_code
_entity_poly.pdbx_strand_id
1 'polypeptide(L)'
;MLEGEDDVRIGGRVVNIKLGNYVKKIGIDGSPKAIKEAIRASFGLRTRRVFWLEDDEGIVRCIDRDMPLRDYTLNLDKGLTIRINLCEAANEIPVHVEEKTFYMEADFYDFLHRHGFVSLRDLNCQKNVDSIGDLHSGELYQGLQAPAS
;
A
#
# COMPACT_ATOMS: atom_id res chain seq x y z
N MET A 1 -23.94 39.82 -32.94
CA MET A 1 -24.60 39.10 -31.84
C MET A 1 -23.64 37.99 -31.47
N LEU A 2 -23.00 38.08 -30.31
CA LEU A 2 -22.00 37.10 -29.88
C LEU A 2 -22.75 35.92 -29.26
N GLU A 3 -22.67 34.76 -29.90
CA GLU A 3 -22.97 33.47 -29.27
C GLU A 3 -21.77 33.08 -28.40
N GLY A 4 -22.06 32.70 -27.18
CA GLY A 4 -21.08 32.34 -26.16
C GLY A 4 -21.86 31.85 -24.96
N GLU A 5 -22.47 30.68 -25.12
CA GLU A 5 -22.98 29.88 -24.01
C GLU A 5 -21.80 29.57 -23.08
N ASP A 6 -21.59 30.43 -22.10
CA ASP A 6 -20.93 30.06 -20.86
C ASP A 6 -21.84 29.03 -20.17
N ASP A 7 -21.70 27.77 -20.57
CA ASP A 7 -22.26 26.64 -19.86
C ASP A 7 -21.60 26.62 -18.47
N VAL A 8 -22.27 27.29 -17.53
CA VAL A 8 -21.94 27.29 -16.12
C VAL A 8 -21.86 25.82 -15.73
N ARG A 9 -20.66 25.34 -15.38
CA ARG A 9 -20.43 24.00 -14.84
C ARG A 9 -21.17 23.88 -13.49
N ILE A 10 -22.48 23.60 -13.53
CA ILE A 10 -23.32 23.44 -12.32
C ILE A 10 -23.03 22.10 -11.61
N GLY A 11 -22.18 21.23 -12.18
CA GLY A 11 -21.69 20.01 -11.54
C GLY A 11 -20.16 19.99 -11.48
N GLY A 12 -19.59 19.72 -10.31
CA GLY A 12 -18.16 19.46 -10.15
C GLY A 12 -17.69 18.29 -11.02
N ARG A 13 -16.41 18.28 -11.39
CA ARG A 13 -15.83 17.22 -12.23
C ARG A 13 -15.71 15.94 -11.43
N VAL A 14 -16.28 14.86 -11.96
CA VAL A 14 -16.28 13.54 -11.32
C VAL A 14 -15.74 12.46 -12.25
N VAL A 15 -15.04 11.48 -11.68
CA VAL A 15 -14.58 10.27 -12.38
C VAL A 15 -15.11 9.02 -11.69
N ASN A 16 -15.28 7.93 -12.44
CA ASN A 16 -15.56 6.63 -11.84
C ASN A 16 -14.24 5.92 -11.57
N ILE A 17 -14.08 5.40 -10.36
CA ILE A 17 -12.93 4.60 -9.97
C ILE A 17 -13.43 3.22 -9.56
N LYS A 18 -12.78 2.18 -10.09
CA LYS A 18 -13.13 0.77 -9.89
C LYS A 18 -12.04 0.05 -9.08
N LEU A 19 -12.43 -0.71 -8.07
CA LEU A 19 -11.58 -1.66 -7.36
C LEU A 19 -12.29 -3.03 -7.31
N GLY A 20 -11.86 -3.98 -8.13
CA GLY A 20 -12.58 -5.25 -8.30
C GLY A 20 -14.01 -4.99 -8.79
N ASN A 21 -15.01 -5.37 -8.01
CA ASN A 21 -16.44 -5.15 -8.33
C ASN A 21 -17.00 -3.84 -7.76
N TYR A 22 -16.22 -3.10 -6.98
CA TYR A 22 -16.66 -1.85 -6.36
C TYR A 22 -16.37 -0.66 -7.27
N VAL A 23 -17.36 0.19 -7.48
CA VAL A 23 -17.21 1.44 -8.24
C VAL A 23 -17.62 2.62 -7.37
N LYS A 24 -16.81 3.69 -7.35
CA LYS A 24 -17.09 4.94 -6.64
C LYS A 24 -16.93 6.13 -7.58
N LYS A 25 -17.82 7.12 -7.44
CA LYS A 25 -17.70 8.43 -8.09
C LYS A 25 -16.90 9.37 -7.20
N ILE A 26 -15.80 9.90 -7.72
CA ILE A 26 -14.88 10.77 -6.97
C ILE A 26 -14.79 12.12 -7.66
N GLY A 27 -14.97 13.20 -6.89
CA GLY A 27 -14.75 14.57 -7.36
C GLY A 27 -13.26 14.87 -7.51
N ILE A 28 -12.89 15.53 -8.61
CA ILE A 28 -11.50 15.84 -8.96
C ILE A 28 -11.20 17.34 -9.04
N ASP A 29 -12.11 18.21 -8.59
CA ASP A 29 -11.87 19.66 -8.58
C ASP A 29 -10.85 20.11 -7.51
N GLY A 30 -10.52 19.22 -6.58
CA GLY A 30 -9.61 19.48 -5.46
C GLY A 30 -8.11 19.44 -5.84
N SER A 31 -7.26 19.67 -4.83
CA SER A 31 -5.82 19.45 -4.98
C SER A 31 -5.50 17.95 -5.15
N PRO A 32 -4.36 17.59 -5.78
CA PRO A 32 -3.90 16.19 -5.85
C PRO A 32 -3.95 15.45 -4.50
N LYS A 33 -3.61 16.15 -3.41
CA LYS A 33 -3.68 15.61 -2.05
C LYS A 33 -5.13 15.35 -1.64
N ALA A 34 -6.04 16.30 -1.84
CA ALA A 34 -7.45 16.13 -1.49
C ALA A 34 -8.11 14.99 -2.28
N ILE A 35 -7.79 14.87 -3.58
CA ILE A 35 -8.29 13.78 -4.43
C ILE A 35 -7.78 12.43 -3.90
N LYS A 36 -6.47 12.30 -3.60
CA LYS A 36 -5.90 11.09 -3.02
C LYS A 36 -6.56 10.71 -1.69
N GLU A 37 -6.81 11.68 -0.81
CA GLU A 37 -7.51 11.43 0.46
C GLU A 37 -8.97 11.00 0.25
N ALA A 38 -9.68 11.62 -0.70
CA ALA A 38 -11.04 11.22 -1.04
C ALA A 38 -11.11 9.77 -1.57
N ILE A 39 -10.13 9.37 -2.40
CA ILE A 39 -9.99 7.98 -2.86
C ILE A 39 -9.73 7.06 -1.67
N ARG A 40 -8.74 7.37 -0.81
CA ARG A 40 -8.44 6.58 0.39
C ARG A 40 -9.66 6.37 1.25
N ALA A 41 -10.39 7.44 1.58
CA ALA A 41 -11.59 7.39 2.39
C ALA A 41 -12.70 6.55 1.72
N SER A 42 -12.93 6.75 0.42
CA SER A 42 -14.02 6.10 -0.32
C SER A 42 -13.84 4.58 -0.48
N PHE A 43 -12.59 4.11 -0.52
CA PHE A 43 -12.24 2.70 -0.65
C PHE A 43 -11.73 2.08 0.66
N GLY A 44 -11.75 2.82 1.78
CA GLY A 44 -11.26 2.33 3.06
C GLY A 44 -9.78 1.93 3.05
N LEU A 45 -8.95 2.60 2.24
CA LEU A 45 -7.54 2.28 2.13
C LEU A 45 -6.82 2.66 3.43
N ARG A 46 -6.04 1.72 3.98
CA ARG A 46 -5.08 2.05 5.04
C ARG A 46 -4.06 3.04 4.47
N THR A 47 -3.83 4.14 5.16
CA THR A 47 -3.21 5.36 4.61
C THR A 47 -1.78 5.19 4.08
N ARG A 48 -1.06 4.15 4.52
CA ARG A 48 0.31 3.81 4.10
C ARG A 48 0.40 2.93 2.85
N ARG A 49 -0.70 2.37 2.35
CA ARG A 49 -0.64 1.56 1.13
C ARG A 49 -0.50 2.49 -0.09
N VAL A 50 0.53 2.26 -0.90
CA VAL A 50 0.69 2.96 -2.18
C VAL A 50 -0.43 2.52 -3.13
N PHE A 51 -0.94 3.44 -3.93
CA PHE A 51 -1.94 3.18 -4.95
C PHE A 51 -1.74 4.08 -6.16
N TRP A 52 -2.23 3.64 -7.31
CA TRP A 52 -2.24 4.40 -8.56
C TRP A 52 -3.53 4.13 -9.35
N LEU A 53 -3.79 4.97 -10.34
CA LEU A 53 -4.94 4.84 -11.24
C LEU A 53 -4.45 4.49 -12.64
N GLU A 54 -5.04 3.48 -13.24
CA GLU A 54 -4.92 3.17 -14.67
C GLU A 54 -6.22 3.55 -15.36
N ASP A 55 -6.14 4.16 -16.54
CA ASP A 55 -7.33 4.39 -17.36
C ASP A 55 -7.79 3.11 -18.08
N ASP A 56 -8.79 3.28 -18.94
CA ASP A 56 -9.38 2.23 -19.78
C ASP A 56 -8.39 1.60 -20.78
N GLU A 57 -7.27 2.26 -21.07
CA GLU A 57 -6.19 1.75 -21.91
C GLU A 57 -5.06 1.10 -21.09
N GLY A 58 -5.21 1.01 -19.77
CA GLY A 58 -4.19 0.48 -18.86
C GLY A 58 -3.04 1.46 -18.60
N ILE A 59 -3.19 2.74 -18.94
CA ILE A 59 -2.13 3.74 -18.77
C ILE A 59 -2.22 4.33 -17.36
N VAL A 60 -1.12 4.30 -16.62
CA VAL A 60 -1.01 4.97 -15.32
C VAL A 60 -1.15 6.47 -15.48
N ARG A 61 -2.15 7.07 -14.83
CA ARG A 61 -2.39 8.52 -14.86
C ARG A 61 -2.01 9.19 -13.54
N CYS A 62 -1.53 10.42 -13.65
CA CYS A 62 -1.37 11.32 -12.51
C CYS A 62 -2.73 11.56 -11.84
N ILE A 63 -2.73 11.69 -10.51
CA ILE A 63 -3.93 11.99 -9.74
C ILE A 63 -3.97 13.49 -9.46
N ASP A 64 -4.73 14.21 -10.27
CA ASP A 64 -4.89 15.66 -10.20
C ASP A 64 -6.20 16.11 -10.87
N ARG A 65 -6.44 17.42 -10.88
CA ARG A 65 -7.65 18.02 -11.47
C ARG A 65 -7.69 17.95 -12.99
N ASP A 66 -6.56 17.72 -13.66
CA ASP A 66 -6.48 17.71 -15.12
C ASP A 66 -6.67 16.28 -15.68
N MET A 67 -6.88 15.30 -14.79
CA MET A 67 -7.29 13.95 -15.15
C MET A 67 -8.48 13.94 -16.13
N PRO A 68 -8.38 13.17 -17.23
CA PRO A 68 -9.48 12.95 -18.15
C PRO A 68 -10.75 12.42 -17.45
N LEU A 69 -11.92 12.84 -17.94
CA LEU A 69 -13.20 12.36 -17.42
C LEU A 69 -13.54 10.99 -18.02
N ARG A 70 -13.00 9.93 -17.42
CA ARG A 70 -13.16 8.55 -17.85
C ARG A 70 -13.19 7.61 -16.65
N ASP A 71 -13.32 6.32 -16.94
CA ASP A 71 -13.27 5.28 -15.92
C ASP A 71 -11.81 4.91 -15.61
N TYR A 72 -11.54 4.67 -14.33
CA TYR A 72 -10.22 4.31 -13.84
C TYR A 72 -10.26 3.03 -13.04
N THR A 73 -9.22 2.21 -13.18
CA THR A 73 -8.94 1.10 -12.28
C THR A 73 -8.02 1.58 -11.16
N LEU A 74 -8.45 1.39 -9.92
CA LEU A 74 -7.63 1.60 -8.73
C LEU A 74 -6.75 0.38 -8.50
N ASN A 75 -5.45 0.59 -8.65
CA ASN A 75 -4.44 -0.42 -8.36
C ASN A 75 -3.82 -0.13 -7.00
N LEU A 76 -3.68 -1.18 -6.21
CA LEU A 76 -3.08 -1.12 -4.88
C LEU A 76 -1.77 -1.88 -4.88
N ASP A 77 -0.74 -1.29 -4.29
CA ASP A 77 0.53 -1.97 -4.09
C ASP A 77 0.31 -3.28 -3.31
N LYS A 78 0.87 -4.39 -3.78
CA LYS A 78 0.66 -5.70 -3.14
C LYS A 78 1.40 -5.80 -1.80
N GLY A 79 2.41 -4.95 -1.60
CA GLY A 79 3.33 -5.05 -0.48
C GLY A 79 4.26 -6.24 -0.61
N LEU A 80 5.16 -6.38 0.37
CA LEU A 80 6.09 -7.48 0.48
C LEU A 80 5.63 -8.44 1.58
N THR A 81 5.32 -9.67 1.21
CA THR A 81 4.85 -10.70 2.14
C THR A 81 6.00 -11.66 2.46
N ILE A 82 6.33 -11.80 3.75
CA ILE A 82 7.32 -12.77 4.23
C ILE A 82 6.67 -13.77 5.18
N ARG A 83 7.37 -14.87 5.46
CA ARG A 83 7.02 -15.82 6.51
C ARG A 83 7.90 -15.57 7.73
N ILE A 84 7.33 -15.56 8.92
CA ILE A 84 8.05 -15.27 10.17
C ILE A 84 7.80 -16.39 11.17
N ASN A 85 8.88 -16.98 11.68
CA ASN A 85 8.84 -17.85 12.85
C ASN A 85 8.95 -16.98 14.12
N LEU A 86 7.89 -16.98 14.93
CA LEU A 86 7.83 -16.22 16.18
C LEU A 86 8.35 -17.00 17.41
N CYS A 87 8.85 -18.21 17.22
CA CYS A 87 9.29 -19.05 18.33
C CYS A 87 10.70 -18.66 18.84
N GLU A 88 10.83 -18.49 20.16
CA GLU A 88 12.09 -18.15 20.84
C GLU A 88 13.04 -19.36 21.02
N ALA A 89 12.54 -20.59 20.90
CA ALA A 89 13.34 -21.79 21.11
C ALA A 89 14.20 -22.12 19.88
N ALA A 90 15.50 -21.84 19.96
CA ALA A 90 16.49 -22.00 18.89
C ALA A 90 16.63 -23.43 18.32
N ASN A 91 15.98 -24.44 18.90
CA ASN A 91 16.16 -25.85 18.57
C ASN A 91 14.86 -26.61 18.24
N GLU A 92 13.70 -25.95 18.15
CA GLU A 92 12.46 -26.62 17.78
C GLU A 92 12.02 -26.29 16.35
N ILE A 93 11.39 -27.28 15.71
CA ILE A 93 10.76 -27.15 14.39
C ILE A 93 9.91 -25.87 14.37
N PRO A 94 9.89 -25.05 13.30
CA PRO A 94 9.04 -23.85 13.24
C PRO A 94 7.55 -24.22 13.39
N VAL A 95 7.05 -24.25 14.63
CA VAL A 95 5.66 -24.66 14.91
C VAL A 95 4.69 -23.51 14.61
N HIS A 96 5.15 -22.26 14.71
CA HIS A 96 4.33 -21.07 14.51
C HIS A 96 4.93 -20.14 13.45
N VAL A 97 4.65 -20.46 12.19
CA VAL A 97 5.00 -19.62 11.04
C VAL A 97 3.80 -18.77 10.66
N GLU A 98 3.97 -17.44 10.72
CA GLU A 98 2.96 -16.47 10.29
C GLU A 98 3.37 -15.79 8.98
N GLU A 99 2.40 -15.44 8.14
CA GLU A 99 2.63 -14.56 7.01
C GLU A 99 2.45 -13.09 7.42
N LYS A 100 3.42 -12.25 7.07
CA LYS A 100 3.40 -10.82 7.36
C LYS A 100 3.62 -10.03 6.09
N THR A 101 2.73 -9.08 5.81
CA THR A 101 2.86 -8.16 4.67
C THR A 101 3.23 -6.77 5.14
N PHE A 102 4.25 -6.19 4.51
CA PHE A 102 4.73 -4.82 4.74
C PHE A 102 4.49 -3.97 3.49
N TYR A 103 4.05 -2.72 3.65
CA TYR A 103 3.83 -1.80 2.52
C TYR A 103 4.86 -0.67 2.49
N MET A 104 5.44 -0.33 3.65
CA MET A 104 6.45 0.70 3.80
C MET A 104 7.46 0.31 4.88
N GLU A 105 8.64 0.92 4.84
CA GLU A 105 9.70 0.75 5.85
C GLU A 105 9.18 0.97 7.28
N ALA A 106 8.32 1.97 7.48
CA ALA A 106 7.71 2.27 8.77
C ALA A 106 6.89 1.09 9.33
N ASP A 107 6.24 0.30 8.47
CA ASP A 107 5.48 -0.88 8.90
C ASP A 107 6.40 -1.99 9.40
N PHE A 108 7.59 -2.11 8.81
CA PHE A 108 8.63 -3.06 9.21
C PHE A 108 9.20 -2.69 10.58
N TYR A 109 9.60 -1.44 10.79
CA TYR A 109 10.09 -0.98 12.09
C TYR A 109 9.03 -1.04 13.18
N ASP A 110 7.79 -0.64 12.88
CA ASP A 110 6.67 -0.76 13.82
C ASP A 110 6.46 -2.23 14.23
N PHE A 111 6.64 -3.17 13.30
CA PHE A 111 6.56 -4.60 13.58
C PHE A 111 7.70 -5.08 14.47
N LEU A 112 8.96 -4.78 14.13
CA LEU A 112 10.11 -5.15 14.95
C LEU A 112 9.94 -4.65 16.40
N HIS A 113 9.60 -3.36 16.55
CA HIS A 113 9.40 -2.74 17.85
C HIS A 113 8.29 -3.41 18.67
N ARG A 114 7.13 -3.71 18.08
CA ARG A 114 6.01 -4.36 18.79
C ARG A 114 6.33 -5.77 19.28
N HIS A 115 7.25 -6.45 18.61
CA HIS A 115 7.67 -7.80 18.96
C HIS A 115 8.99 -7.84 19.75
N GLY A 116 9.57 -6.68 20.10
CA GLY A 116 10.84 -6.59 20.84
C GLY A 116 12.05 -7.07 20.01
N PHE A 117 11.92 -7.10 18.69
CA PHE A 117 12.99 -7.52 17.79
C PHE A 117 13.87 -6.33 17.42
N VAL A 118 15.18 -6.59 17.29
CA VAL A 118 16.16 -5.63 16.76
C VAL A 118 16.36 -5.79 15.26
N SER A 119 16.16 -7.00 14.73
CA SER A 119 16.27 -7.34 13.31
C SER A 119 15.59 -8.68 13.03
N LEU A 120 15.47 -9.03 11.76
CA LEU A 120 15.11 -10.38 11.35
C LEU A 120 16.35 -11.14 10.91
N ARG A 121 16.33 -12.46 11.00
CA ARG A 121 17.33 -13.36 10.39
C ARG A 121 16.69 -14.19 9.30
N ASP A 122 17.23 -14.13 8.10
CA ASP A 122 16.90 -15.05 7.01
C ASP A 122 17.44 -16.44 7.37
N LEU A 123 16.56 -17.43 7.45
CA LEU A 123 16.95 -18.78 7.86
C LEU A 123 17.62 -19.59 6.74
N ASN A 124 17.50 -19.20 5.47
CA ASN A 124 18.16 -19.87 4.37
C ASN A 124 19.63 -19.47 4.26
N CYS A 125 19.91 -18.17 4.38
CA CYS A 125 21.27 -17.63 4.22
C CYS A 125 21.95 -17.20 5.53
N GLN A 126 21.25 -17.32 6.66
CA GLN A 126 21.75 -16.98 8.01
C GLN A 126 22.23 -15.52 8.12
N LYS A 127 21.65 -14.61 7.32
CA LYS A 127 21.94 -13.18 7.36
C LYS A 127 20.89 -12.42 8.15
N ASN A 128 21.34 -11.40 8.87
CA ASN A 128 20.44 -10.47 9.53
C ASN A 128 19.96 -9.41 8.53
N VAL A 129 18.71 -8.99 8.66
CA VAL A 129 18.01 -8.01 7.83
C VAL A 129 17.41 -6.93 8.73
N ASP A 130 17.74 -5.68 8.42
CA ASP A 130 17.32 -4.48 9.14
C ASP A 130 16.55 -3.48 8.26
N SER A 131 16.24 -3.84 7.00
CA SER A 131 15.41 -3.05 6.09
C SER A 131 14.40 -3.89 5.31
N ILE A 132 13.31 -3.27 4.83
CA ILE A 132 12.35 -3.94 3.95
C ILE A 132 12.98 -4.33 2.59
N GLY A 133 14.03 -3.60 2.16
CA GLY A 133 14.66 -3.79 0.85
C GLY A 133 15.48 -5.07 0.74
N ASP A 134 15.92 -5.61 1.88
CA ASP A 134 16.69 -6.85 1.95
C ASP A 134 15.80 -8.09 2.17
N LEU A 135 14.49 -7.89 2.34
CA LEU A 135 13.52 -8.96 2.49
C LEU A 135 13.12 -9.53 1.12
N HIS A 136 12.88 -10.84 1.11
CA HIS A 136 12.45 -11.58 -0.07
C HIS A 136 11.07 -12.17 0.16
N SER A 137 10.20 -12.02 -0.83
CA SER A 137 8.81 -12.46 -0.74
C SER A 137 8.73 -13.99 -0.55
N GLY A 138 7.92 -14.44 0.41
CA GLY A 138 7.71 -15.85 0.72
C GLY A 138 8.82 -16.53 1.53
N GLU A 139 9.94 -15.85 1.78
CA GLU A 139 11.05 -16.42 2.55
C GLU A 139 10.77 -16.44 4.06
N LEU A 140 11.43 -17.37 4.76
CA LEU A 140 11.26 -17.59 6.19
C LEU A 140 12.31 -16.85 7.02
N TYR A 141 11.83 -16.01 7.92
CA TYR A 141 12.64 -15.20 8.81
C TYR A 141 12.39 -15.56 10.28
N GLN A 142 13.39 -15.31 11.12
CA GLN A 142 13.28 -15.40 12.58
C GLN A 142 13.49 -14.03 13.21
N GLY A 143 12.66 -13.67 14.19
CA GLY A 143 12.87 -12.47 14.99
C GLY A 143 14.11 -12.60 15.87
N LEU A 144 15.00 -11.61 15.85
CA LEU A 144 16.13 -11.54 16.77
C LEU A 144 15.85 -10.52 17.86
N GLN A 145 15.89 -10.94 19.12
CA GLN A 145 15.82 -10.05 20.27
C GLN A 145 17.20 -9.51 20.64
N ALA A 146 17.23 -8.38 21.33
CA ALA A 146 18.47 -7.91 21.94
C ALA A 146 18.96 -8.94 22.98
N PRO A 147 20.28 -9.16 23.13
CA PRO A 147 20.80 -10.01 24.19
C PRO A 147 20.34 -9.47 25.55
N ALA A 148 19.87 -10.36 26.43
CA ALA A 148 19.55 -10.01 27.81
C ALA A 148 20.84 -9.55 28.51
N SER A 149 20.83 -8.31 29.00
CA SER A 149 21.92 -7.71 29.79
C SER A 149 22.04 -8.32 31.17
#